data_AF-A0A0Q8CT90-F1
#
_entry.id   AF-A0A0Q8CT90-F1
#
_cell.length_a   1.000
_cell.length_b   1.000
_cell.length_c   1.000
_cell.angle_alpha   90.00
_cell.angle_beta   90.00
_cell.angle_gamma   90.00
#
_symmetry.space_group_name_H-M   'P 1'
#
loop_
_entity.id
_entity.type
_entity.pdbx_description
1 polymer ?
#
loop_
_entity_poly.entity_id
_entity_poly.type
_entity_poly.pdbx_seq_one_letter_code
_entity_poly.pdbx_strand_id
1 'polypeptide(L)'
;MLCALLALCASPLLHAGDDDCSFDQGYQVKRLAERAARHPGGRVSADGHEVSWRMADGSVLSVEYAGCVDLAANVTLRYPSDRRPDNRIALRRLFAAVSTYWSPADAERMVAAFASHAFSVRADSRDLVELDLTRDEGSQFPLGLTLSITPTELAVTWSDG
;
A
#
# COMPACT_ATOMS: atom_id res chain seq x y z
N MET A 1 28.20 -7.99 57.06
CA MET A 1 28.81 -7.27 55.92
C MET A 1 28.57 -8.11 54.67
N LEU A 2 27.47 -7.89 53.94
CA LEU A 2 27.36 -6.99 52.78
C LEU A 2 28.46 -7.21 51.74
N CYS A 3 28.18 -7.92 50.64
CA CYS A 3 27.64 -7.32 49.40
C CYS A 3 27.52 -8.39 48.31
N ALA A 4 26.28 -8.64 47.89
CA ALA A 4 25.94 -9.36 46.68
C ALA A 4 26.30 -8.50 45.46
N LEU A 5 27.03 -9.06 44.50
CA LEU A 5 27.21 -8.46 43.18
C LEU A 5 26.35 -9.24 42.18
N LEU A 6 25.12 -8.76 42.06
CA LEU A 6 24.25 -8.95 40.89
C LEU A 6 24.93 -8.27 39.70
N ALA A 7 25.57 -9.05 38.83
CA ALA A 7 25.90 -8.59 37.49
C ALA A 7 24.61 -8.68 36.66
N LEU A 8 23.98 -7.51 36.48
CA LEU A 8 22.82 -7.33 35.63
C LEU A 8 23.09 -7.90 34.23
N CYS A 9 22.28 -8.87 33.83
CA CYS A 9 22.03 -9.18 32.43
C CYS A 9 21.39 -7.96 31.78
N ALA A 10 22.19 -7.03 31.27
CA ALA A 10 21.75 -6.04 30.31
C ALA A 10 21.57 -6.75 28.96
N SER A 11 20.45 -7.47 28.83
CA SER A 11 19.92 -7.79 27.51
C SER A 11 19.73 -6.45 26.80
N PRO A 12 20.26 -6.27 25.58
CA PRO A 12 19.77 -5.20 24.73
C PRO A 12 18.33 -5.61 24.39
N LEU A 13 17.40 -5.18 25.25
CA LEU A 13 16.02 -4.99 24.84
C LEU A 13 16.14 -4.12 23.61
N LEU A 14 15.88 -4.74 22.45
CA LEU A 14 15.48 -4.07 21.24
C LEU A 14 14.55 -2.95 21.68
N HIS A 15 15.06 -1.73 21.66
CA HIS A 15 14.20 -0.57 21.55
C HIS A 15 13.63 -0.72 20.15
N ALA A 16 12.47 -1.39 20.06
CA ALA A 16 11.54 -1.10 19.00
C ALA A 16 11.39 0.42 19.06
N GLY A 17 12.04 1.09 18.11
CA GLY A 17 11.86 2.53 17.95
C GLY A 17 10.36 2.74 17.86
N ASP A 18 9.87 3.77 18.55
CA ASP A 18 8.64 4.39 18.12
C ASP A 18 8.90 4.81 16.67
N ASP A 19 8.51 3.95 15.73
CA ASP A 19 8.57 4.23 14.31
C ASP A 19 7.58 5.38 14.11
N ASP A 20 8.11 6.61 13.99
CA ASP A 20 7.36 7.84 13.80
C ASP A 20 6.62 7.80 12.45
N CYS A 21 5.53 7.05 12.40
CA CYS A 21 4.57 7.18 11.32
C CYS A 21 4.06 8.62 11.29
N SER A 22 3.98 9.18 10.08
CA SER A 22 3.25 10.43 9.85
C SER A 22 1.72 10.31 10.05
N PHE A 23 1.22 9.09 10.32
CA PHE A 23 -0.18 8.76 10.58
C PHE A 23 -0.35 7.65 11.65
N ASP A 24 -1.51 7.56 12.31
CA ASP A 24 -1.77 6.47 13.26
C ASP A 24 -1.99 5.13 12.53
N GLN A 25 -0.94 4.31 12.45
CA GLN A 25 -0.97 3.00 11.79
C GLN A 25 -1.96 2.04 12.48
N GLY A 26 -1.96 1.98 13.81
CA GLY A 26 -2.84 1.07 14.56
C GLY A 26 -4.32 1.38 14.29
N TYR A 27 -4.66 2.66 14.20
CA TYR A 27 -5.98 3.10 13.78
C TYR A 27 -6.30 2.68 12.34
N GLN A 28 -5.40 2.90 11.37
CA GLN A 28 -5.65 2.53 9.96
C GLN A 28 -5.85 1.02 9.79
N VAL A 29 -4.98 0.21 10.39
CA VAL A 29 -5.09 -1.25 10.36
C VAL A 29 -6.42 -1.72 10.93
N LYS A 30 -6.81 -1.19 12.09
CA LYS A 30 -8.10 -1.51 12.70
C LYS A 30 -9.26 -1.15 11.76
N ARG A 31 -9.21 0.02 11.13
CA ARG A 31 -10.25 0.49 10.21
C ARG A 31 -10.35 -0.37 8.94
N LEU A 32 -9.22 -0.82 8.40
CA LEU A 32 -9.17 -1.75 7.27
C LEU A 32 -9.75 -3.11 7.66
N ALA A 33 -9.35 -3.68 8.79
CA ALA A 33 -9.88 -4.95 9.29
C ALA A 33 -11.40 -4.90 9.55
N GLU A 34 -11.88 -3.84 10.21
CA GLU A 34 -13.32 -3.60 10.41
C GLU A 34 -14.08 -3.51 9.07
N ARG A 35 -13.43 -2.99 8.03
CA ARG A 35 -14.04 -2.84 6.71
C ARG A 35 -14.08 -4.15 5.94
N ALA A 36 -13.00 -4.92 5.97
CA ALA A 36 -12.97 -6.28 5.45
C ALA A 36 -14.07 -7.12 6.09
N ALA A 37 -14.27 -7.05 7.41
CA ALA A 37 -15.33 -7.77 8.11
C ALA A 37 -16.75 -7.43 7.63
N ARG A 38 -16.97 -6.26 7.01
CA ARG A 38 -18.25 -5.83 6.43
C ARG A 38 -18.39 -6.18 4.94
N HIS A 39 -17.39 -6.80 4.33
CA HIS A 39 -17.37 -7.10 2.91
C HIS A 39 -17.30 -8.61 2.64
N PRO A 40 -17.92 -9.08 1.54
CA PRO A 40 -17.86 -10.49 1.18
C PRO A 40 -16.42 -10.98 1.00
N GLY A 41 -16.10 -12.13 1.61
CA GLY A 41 -14.76 -12.71 1.52
C GLY A 41 -13.66 -11.89 2.20
N GLY A 42 -14.04 -10.96 3.10
CA GLY A 42 -13.11 -10.18 3.90
C GLY A 42 -12.19 -11.05 4.74
N ARG A 43 -10.89 -10.78 4.67
CA ARG A 43 -9.85 -11.52 5.38
C ARG A 43 -8.71 -10.60 5.79
N VAL A 44 -8.04 -11.00 6.86
CA VAL A 44 -6.73 -10.48 7.27
C VAL A 44 -5.75 -11.65 7.14
N SER A 45 -4.58 -11.42 6.57
CA SER A 45 -3.53 -12.43 6.47
C SER A 45 -3.08 -12.91 7.85
N ALA A 46 -2.46 -14.10 7.90
CA ALA A 46 -2.03 -14.70 9.16
C ALA A 46 -0.94 -13.88 9.88
N ASP A 47 -0.11 -13.18 9.11
CA ASP A 47 0.91 -12.26 9.62
C ASP A 47 0.34 -10.88 9.99
N GLY A 48 -0.92 -10.61 9.68
CA GLY A 48 -1.57 -9.35 10.00
C GLY A 48 -1.10 -8.17 9.15
N HIS A 49 -0.48 -8.40 7.99
CA HIS A 49 0.06 -7.35 7.11
C HIS A 49 -0.71 -7.13 5.80
N GLU A 50 -1.66 -8.01 5.47
CA GLU A 50 -2.57 -7.84 4.32
C GLU A 50 -4.02 -7.89 4.80
N VAL A 51 -4.81 -6.94 4.33
CA VAL A 51 -6.27 -6.97 4.44
C VAL A 51 -6.89 -7.00 3.05
N SER A 52 -7.80 -7.94 2.79
CA SER A 52 -8.43 -8.06 1.48
C SER A 52 -9.90 -8.44 1.53
N TRP A 53 -10.67 -8.05 0.52
CA TRP A 53 -12.09 -8.37 0.38
C TRP A 53 -12.57 -8.29 -1.08
N ARG A 54 -13.73 -8.89 -1.35
CA ARG A 54 -14.36 -8.84 -2.67
C ARG A 54 -15.22 -7.59 -2.83
N MET A 55 -15.01 -6.89 -3.95
CA MET A 55 -15.77 -5.73 -4.39
C MET A 55 -17.04 -6.14 -5.15
N ALA A 56 -17.99 -5.22 -5.32
CA ALA A 56 -19.26 -5.48 -5.99
C ALA A 56 -19.11 -5.91 -7.46
N ASP A 57 -18.03 -5.49 -8.13
CA ASP A 57 -17.70 -5.88 -9.51
C ASP A 57 -17.01 -7.26 -9.60
N GLY A 58 -16.83 -7.95 -8.47
CA GLY A 58 -16.16 -9.24 -8.37
C GLY A 58 -14.63 -9.16 -8.29
N SER A 59 -14.03 -7.97 -8.39
CA SER A 59 -12.61 -7.80 -8.11
C SER A 59 -12.30 -8.03 -6.63
N VAL A 60 -11.05 -8.36 -6.32
CA VAL A 60 -10.53 -8.43 -4.97
C VAL A 60 -9.63 -7.22 -4.75
N LEU A 61 -10.00 -6.40 -3.77
CA LEU A 61 -9.14 -5.35 -3.25
C LEU A 61 -8.28 -5.93 -2.14
N SER A 62 -6.99 -5.66 -2.19
CA SER A 62 -6.03 -6.02 -1.14
C SER A 62 -5.19 -4.80 -0.78
N VAL A 63 -4.98 -4.60 0.51
CA VAL A 63 -4.10 -3.58 1.06
C VAL A 63 -3.07 -4.29 1.91
N GLU A 64 -1.83 -4.32 1.42
CA GLU A 64 -0.66 -4.81 2.15
C GLU A 64 0.08 -3.62 2.76
N TYR A 65 0.69 -3.80 3.94
CA TYR A 65 1.49 -2.78 4.60
C TYR A 65 2.62 -3.39 5.43
N ALA A 66 3.82 -2.80 5.37
CA ALA A 66 4.94 -3.18 6.22
C ALA A 66 5.30 -2.02 7.18
N GLY A 67 4.80 -2.10 8.42
CA GLY A 67 5.25 -1.23 9.51
C GLY A 67 4.93 0.26 9.36
N CYS A 68 5.60 1.06 10.19
CA CYS A 68 5.50 2.51 10.20
C CYS A 68 6.57 3.12 9.31
N VAL A 69 6.18 4.13 8.54
CA VAL A 69 7.02 4.80 7.53
C VAL A 69 7.14 3.97 6.24
N ASP A 70 6.15 4.11 5.36
CA ASP A 70 6.40 4.35 3.93
C ASP A 70 6.98 3.20 3.08
N LEU A 71 7.42 2.08 3.64
CA LEU A 71 8.02 1.00 2.86
C LEU A 71 7.02 -0.13 2.65
N ALA A 72 6.70 -0.43 1.39
CA ALA A 72 5.93 -1.60 0.96
C ALA A 72 4.46 -1.63 1.39
N ALA A 73 3.79 -0.48 1.34
CA ALA A 73 2.34 -0.52 1.17
C ALA A 73 2.00 -0.90 -0.27
N ASN A 74 1.08 -1.84 -0.46
CA ASN A 74 0.54 -2.18 -1.78
C ASN A 74 -0.97 -2.06 -1.75
N VAL A 75 -1.53 -1.23 -2.64
CA VAL A 75 -2.98 -1.23 -2.90
C VAL A 75 -3.19 -1.93 -4.23
N THR A 76 -3.87 -3.07 -4.20
CA THR A 76 -4.01 -3.97 -5.36
C THR A 76 -5.47 -4.23 -5.68
N LEU A 77 -5.85 -4.10 -6.94
CA LEU A 77 -7.12 -4.58 -7.50
C LEU A 77 -6.86 -5.76 -8.43
N ARG A 78 -7.30 -6.95 -8.01
CA ARG A 78 -7.24 -8.17 -8.82
C ARG A 78 -8.60 -8.49 -9.42
N TYR A 79 -8.66 -8.64 -10.72
CA TYR A 79 -9.86 -8.94 -11.48
C TYR A 79 -9.91 -10.42 -11.87
N PRO A 80 -11.11 -11.02 -11.99
CA PRO A 80 -11.28 -12.25 -12.74
C PRO A 80 -10.76 -12.08 -14.17
N SER A 81 -10.14 -13.12 -14.73
CA SER A 81 -9.45 -13.07 -16.03
C SER A 81 -10.33 -12.62 -17.20
N ASP A 82 -11.63 -12.84 -17.11
CA ASP A 82 -12.65 -12.51 -18.12
C ASP A 82 -13.40 -11.21 -17.84
N ARG A 83 -13.11 -10.51 -16.73
CA ARG A 83 -13.94 -9.38 -16.24
C ARG A 83 -13.17 -8.10 -15.96
N ARG A 84 -11.88 -8.04 -16.27
CA ARG A 84 -11.13 -6.81 -16.11
C ARG A 84 -11.63 -5.76 -17.11
N PRO A 85 -12.00 -4.55 -16.65
CA PRO A 85 -12.37 -3.47 -17.57
C PRO A 85 -11.14 -2.92 -18.30
N ASP A 86 -11.34 -2.02 -19.26
CA ASP A 86 -10.23 -1.33 -19.91
C ASP A 86 -9.35 -0.57 -18.91
N ASN A 87 -8.12 -0.24 -19.32
CA ASN A 87 -7.12 0.40 -18.45
C ASN A 87 -7.62 1.71 -17.84
N ARG A 88 -8.39 2.52 -18.57
CA ARG A 88 -8.87 3.81 -18.07
C ARG A 88 -9.84 3.61 -16.91
N ILE A 89 -10.76 2.66 -17.02
CA ILE A 89 -11.71 2.35 -15.94
C ILE A 89 -10.99 1.66 -14.78
N ALA A 90 -10.09 0.72 -15.06
CA ALA A 90 -9.34 0.01 -14.02
C ALA A 90 -8.48 0.96 -13.18
N LEU A 91 -7.75 1.89 -13.82
CA LEU A 91 -6.95 2.90 -13.14
C LEU A 91 -7.79 3.85 -12.30
N ARG A 92 -8.94 4.30 -12.82
CA ARG A 92 -9.88 5.12 -12.04
C ARG A 92 -10.36 4.40 -10.78
N ARG A 93 -10.65 3.10 -10.87
CA ARG A 93 -11.04 2.29 -9.71
C ARG A 93 -9.90 2.12 -8.72
N LEU A 94 -8.67 1.92 -9.21
CA LEU A 94 -7.49 1.84 -8.35
C LEU A 94 -7.26 3.15 -7.60
N PHE A 95 -7.27 4.30 -8.27
CA PHE A 95 -7.07 5.60 -7.61
C PHE A 95 -8.20 5.90 -6.62
N ALA A 96 -9.44 5.52 -6.93
CA ALA A 96 -10.54 5.61 -5.96
C ALA A 96 -10.32 4.70 -4.74
N ALA A 97 -9.77 3.50 -4.92
CA ALA A 97 -9.42 2.60 -3.83
C ALA A 97 -8.29 3.18 -2.97
N VAL A 98 -7.22 3.69 -3.59
CA VAL A 98 -6.15 4.41 -2.88
C VAL A 98 -6.72 5.57 -2.07
N SER A 99 -7.58 6.39 -2.68
CA SER A 99 -8.21 7.53 -2.00
C SER A 99 -9.04 7.10 -0.79
N THR A 100 -9.82 6.02 -0.92
CA THR A 100 -10.78 5.60 0.10
C THR A 100 -10.12 4.83 1.24
N TYR A 101 -9.08 4.06 0.95
CA TYR A 101 -8.54 3.03 1.85
C TYR A 101 -7.09 3.26 2.26
N TRP A 102 -6.39 4.20 1.64
CA TRP A 102 -4.99 4.47 1.94
C TRP A 102 -4.71 5.97 2.11
N SER A 103 -4.58 6.71 1.01
CA SER A 103 -4.25 8.14 1.03
C SER A 103 -5.04 8.91 -0.06
N PRO A 104 -6.01 9.76 0.34
CA PRO A 104 -6.65 10.70 -0.58
C PRO A 104 -5.68 11.60 -1.33
N ALA A 105 -4.66 12.12 -0.64
CA ALA A 105 -3.67 13.01 -1.22
C ALA A 105 -2.84 12.32 -2.32
N ASP A 106 -2.49 11.05 -2.12
CA ASP A 106 -1.70 10.30 -3.10
C ASP A 106 -2.54 9.97 -4.34
N ALA A 107 -3.81 9.63 -4.13
CA ALA A 107 -4.74 9.42 -5.25
C ALA A 107 -4.94 10.69 -6.10
N GLU A 108 -5.02 11.87 -5.48
CA GLU A 108 -5.07 13.14 -6.21
C GLU A 108 -3.79 13.38 -7.03
N ARG A 109 -2.61 13.11 -6.44
CA ARG A 109 -1.33 13.18 -7.16
C ARG A 109 -1.27 12.20 -8.33
N MET A 110 -1.77 10.97 -8.16
CA MET A 110 -1.86 9.99 -9.26
C MET A 110 -2.75 10.49 -10.40
N VAL A 111 -3.92 11.05 -10.07
CA VAL A 111 -4.83 11.63 -11.08
C VAL A 111 -4.15 12.79 -11.83
N ALA A 112 -3.48 13.68 -11.10
CA ALA A 112 -2.76 14.80 -11.69
C ALA A 112 -1.62 14.33 -12.61
N ALA A 113 -0.80 13.38 -12.15
CA ALA A 113 0.31 12.80 -12.92
C ALA A 113 -0.18 12.15 -14.21
N PHE A 114 -1.29 11.43 -14.19
CA PHE A 114 -1.88 10.84 -15.39
C PHE A 114 -2.47 11.89 -16.34
N ALA A 115 -3.03 12.98 -15.82
CA ALA A 115 -3.56 14.06 -16.64
C ALA A 115 -2.45 14.85 -17.35
N SER A 116 -1.32 15.08 -16.67
CA SER A 116 -0.16 15.82 -17.18
C SER A 116 0.88 14.95 -17.88
N HIS A 117 0.69 13.63 -17.92
CA HIS A 117 1.70 12.65 -18.38
C HIS A 117 3.02 12.75 -17.60
N ALA A 118 2.97 13.09 -16.30
CA ALA A 118 4.11 13.15 -15.40
C ALA A 118 4.42 11.76 -14.81
N PHE A 119 4.77 10.82 -15.68
CA PHE A 119 5.24 9.49 -15.31
C PHE A 119 6.29 8.99 -16.30
N SER A 120 7.14 8.07 -15.86
CA SER A 120 8.12 7.39 -16.69
C SER A 120 7.76 5.91 -16.82
N VAL A 121 8.05 5.32 -17.97
CA VAL A 121 7.80 3.89 -18.22
C VAL A 121 9.06 3.12 -17.80
N ARG A 122 8.94 2.29 -16.78
CA ARG A 122 10.02 1.40 -16.31
C ARG A 122 10.04 0.10 -17.12
N ALA A 123 8.86 -0.46 -17.41
CA ALA A 123 8.70 -1.66 -18.21
C ALA A 123 7.43 -1.57 -19.08
N ASP A 124 7.51 -2.07 -20.31
CA ASP A 124 6.36 -2.19 -21.22
C ASP A 124 6.47 -3.50 -22.00
N SER A 125 5.60 -4.45 -21.67
CA SER A 125 5.52 -5.77 -22.27
C SER A 125 4.06 -6.21 -22.37
N ARG A 126 3.82 -7.33 -23.04
CA ARG A 126 2.48 -7.89 -23.19
C ARG A 126 1.78 -8.16 -21.84
N ASP A 127 2.55 -8.57 -20.84
CA ASP A 127 2.02 -9.10 -19.58
C ASP A 127 2.23 -8.13 -18.41
N LEU A 128 3.00 -7.06 -18.61
CA LEU A 128 3.34 -6.10 -17.57
C LEU A 128 3.65 -4.72 -18.17
N VAL A 129 3.00 -3.70 -17.63
CA VAL A 129 3.39 -2.29 -17.77
C VAL A 129 3.69 -1.75 -16.37
N GLU A 130 4.86 -1.16 -16.18
CA GLU A 130 5.25 -0.50 -14.93
C GLU A 130 5.57 0.96 -15.18
N LEU A 131 4.92 1.82 -14.41
CA LEU A 131 5.07 3.27 -14.49
C LEU A 131 5.54 3.82 -13.15
N ASP A 132 6.62 4.60 -13.16
CA ASP A 132 7.05 5.37 -12.00
C ASP A 132 6.50 6.80 -12.16
N LEU A 133 5.70 7.25 -11.19
CA LEU A 133 5.19 8.62 -11.20
C LEU A 133 6.33 9.58 -10.84
N THR A 134 6.47 10.65 -11.62
CA THR A 134 7.54 11.62 -11.43
C THR A 134 7.38 12.29 -10.07
N ARG A 135 8.46 12.29 -9.27
CA ARG A 135 8.49 12.93 -7.95
C ARG A 135 8.56 14.45 -8.11
N ASP A 136 7.71 15.18 -7.38
CA ASP A 136 7.87 16.63 -7.22
C ASP A 136 9.09 16.91 -6.33
N GLU A 137 10.03 17.72 -6.81
CA GLU A 137 11.15 18.22 -6.01
C GLU A 137 10.59 19.03 -4.83
N GLY A 138 10.54 18.44 -3.63
CA GLY A 138 10.00 19.05 -2.40
C GLY A 138 8.99 18.21 -1.61
N SER A 139 8.63 17.00 -2.06
CA SER A 139 7.72 16.12 -1.32
C SER A 139 8.28 15.71 0.05
N GLN A 140 7.46 15.83 1.11
CA GLN A 140 7.76 15.36 2.47
C GLN A 140 7.81 13.82 2.59
N PHE A 141 7.39 13.11 1.55
CA PHE A 141 7.45 11.65 1.44
C PHE A 141 8.45 11.26 0.34
N PRO A 142 9.62 10.69 0.68
CA PRO A 142 10.72 10.42 -0.25
C PRO A 142 10.57 9.11 -1.02
N LEU A 143 9.36 8.55 -1.12
CA LEU A 143 9.10 7.32 -1.85
C LEU A 143 8.72 7.58 -3.30
N GLY A 144 9.12 6.68 -4.19
CA GLY A 144 8.55 6.58 -5.53
C GLY A 144 7.19 5.87 -5.47
N LEU A 145 6.27 6.29 -6.34
CA LEU A 145 5.03 5.56 -6.59
C LEU A 145 5.21 4.76 -7.87
N THR A 146 5.22 3.44 -7.76
CA THR A 146 5.23 2.54 -8.91
C THR A 146 3.83 1.98 -9.11
N LEU A 147 3.34 2.08 -10.35
CA LEU A 147 2.10 1.50 -10.79
C LEU A 147 2.41 0.31 -11.69
N SER A 148 1.98 -0.89 -11.28
CA SER A 148 2.12 -2.11 -12.08
C SER A 148 0.76 -2.52 -12.65
N ILE A 149 0.72 -2.82 -13.94
CA ILE A 149 -0.49 -3.18 -14.69
C ILE A 149 -0.22 -4.50 -15.41
N THR A 150 -0.93 -5.55 -15.03
CA THR A 150 -0.90 -6.88 -15.68
C THR A 150 -2.28 -7.22 -16.24
N PRO A 151 -2.46 -8.25 -17.09
CA PRO A 151 -3.77 -8.66 -17.62
C PRO A 151 -4.88 -8.82 -16.58
N THR A 152 -4.56 -9.18 -15.35
CA THR A 152 -5.55 -9.46 -14.28
C THR A 152 -5.46 -8.53 -13.09
N GLU A 153 -4.45 -7.66 -13.02
CA GLU A 153 -4.15 -6.92 -11.80
C GLU A 153 -3.67 -5.50 -12.08
N LEU A 154 -4.04 -4.59 -11.19
CA LEU A 154 -3.39 -3.30 -11.08
C LEU A 154 -2.98 -3.08 -9.62
N ALA A 155 -1.77 -2.61 -9.41
CA ALA A 155 -1.23 -2.32 -8.08
C ALA A 155 -0.52 -0.98 -8.06
N VAL A 156 -0.68 -0.24 -6.96
CA VAL A 156 0.24 0.84 -6.60
C VAL A 156 1.10 0.37 -5.45
N THR A 157 2.40 0.56 -5.61
CA THR A 157 3.42 0.28 -4.61
C THR A 157 4.14 1.55 -4.21
N TRP A 158 4.31 1.70 -2.91
CA TRP A 158 5.10 2.74 -2.27
C TRP A 158 6.47 2.13 -1.93
N SER A 159 7.52 2.59 -2.61
CA SER A 159 8.87 2.05 -2.45
C SER A 159 9.92 3.16 -2.40
N ASP A 160 11.02 2.93 -1.67
CA ASP A 160 12.21 3.78 -1.78
C ASP A 160 12.68 3.72 -3.25
N GLY A 161 12.69 4.89 -3.89
CA GLY A 161 13.03 5.05 -5.30
C GLY A 161 14.49 4.76 -5.62
#